data_AF-A0A7X0BVM6-F1
#
_entry.id   AF-A0A7X0BVM6-F1
#
_cell.length_a   1.000
_cell.length_b   1.000
_cell.length_c   1.000
_cell.angle_alpha   90.00
_cell.angle_beta   90.00
_cell.angle_gamma   90.00
#
_symmetry.space_group_name_H-M   'P 1'
#
loop_
_entity.id
_entity.type
_entity.pdbx_description
1 polymer ?
#
loop_
_entity_poly.entity_id
_entity_poly.type
_entity_poly.pdbx_seq_one_letter_code
_entity_poly.pdbx_strand_id
1 'polypeptide(L)'
;MLTRRQFGLGLLAIGALGFRTAGYDYTSRETFDLFDRVFHDSGASGQPTHTNELGALGWGQSYVLAAFVRMYEAYRDTHYLDRLIHNADLVLAGRDSERGVTDYRGLSVPGWRNTSYTAGGVTLLDVSGRPALEVRSALTNVSDALATVSAGSAEGRFTLVVDNPRKKRVSTFTDLTMDPASPDFAVPRILAAYPTPNMVTAKALSTGSPAPGTFKLAAAPAHFSVHTGMITYPLASFVRLVRHSRHLPRKYHQKAAEYLQAVRDAAAIHEHEWRDAGYFVWTKGMPVPYDGVEQPHNQTLGLGQTYAELAEATGERLYRRRTRALAATFAGDLRLNDRDAYFWPYWPTFGVMYRGYTQADGISEWTPSFGRPPVGAQQAEDLSHAGIDVEFAAVTHRWGMGFTGQDMARFARSYTRNMATTDAAGLATTFLNVDGSGGLAPAGQYLQAPRFMPVAEWDGELFTHAHKVYTDHAVEAQMGSTLLGVAYLNWHARKAD
;
A
#
# COMPACT_ATOMS: atom_id res chain seq x y z
N MET A 1 -18.76 -4.12 -5.10
CA MET A 1 -18.73 -5.49 -5.68
C MET A 1 -17.44 -5.67 -6.47
N LEU A 2 -16.51 -6.42 -5.88
CA LEU A 2 -15.20 -6.79 -6.43
C LEU A 2 -15.35 -7.61 -7.70
N THR A 3 -14.61 -7.32 -8.75
CA THR A 3 -14.19 -8.35 -9.70
C THR A 3 -12.84 -8.04 -10.37
N ARG A 4 -11.99 -9.07 -10.30
CA ARG A 4 -11.09 -9.58 -11.35
C ARG A 4 -9.72 -8.90 -11.58
N ARG A 5 -8.73 -9.57 -10.97
CA ARG A 5 -7.41 -9.94 -11.51
C ARG A 5 -7.26 -9.81 -13.04
N GLN A 6 -6.17 -9.19 -13.47
CA GLN A 6 -5.39 -9.60 -14.66
C GLN A 6 -3.90 -9.25 -14.41
N PHE A 7 -3.16 -10.21 -13.87
CA PHE A 7 -1.77 -10.46 -14.25
C PHE A 7 -1.84 -11.62 -15.25
N GLY A 8 -1.30 -11.44 -16.44
CA GLY A 8 -1.32 -12.49 -17.45
C GLY A 8 -0.64 -12.04 -18.74
N LEU A 9 0.62 -12.46 -18.88
CA LEU A 9 1.40 -12.74 -20.09
C LEU A 9 2.63 -13.47 -19.52
N GLY A 10 2.99 -14.72 -19.81
CA GLY A 10 2.61 -15.68 -20.82
C GLY A 10 3.88 -16.48 -21.09
N LEU A 11 4.01 -17.68 -20.50
CA LEU A 11 5.11 -18.59 -20.81
C LEU A 11 4.53 -19.95 -21.22
N LEU A 12 4.94 -20.38 -22.41
CA LEU A 12 4.58 -21.63 -23.06
C LEU A 12 5.00 -22.83 -22.21
N ALA A 13 4.03 -23.69 -21.90
CA ALA A 13 4.29 -25.00 -21.32
C ALA A 13 4.76 -25.97 -22.42
N ILE A 14 6.03 -26.34 -22.38
CA ILE A 14 6.51 -27.57 -23.02
C ILE A 14 6.28 -28.70 -22.04
N GLY A 15 5.51 -29.71 -22.45
CA GLY A 15 5.20 -30.87 -21.64
C GLY A 15 6.46 -31.66 -21.28
N ALA A 16 6.66 -31.88 -19.99
CA ALA A 16 7.55 -32.89 -19.46
C ALA A 16 6.74 -33.84 -18.57
N LEU A 17 6.82 -35.12 -18.91
CA LEU A 17 6.29 -36.23 -18.13
C LEU A 17 6.93 -36.25 -16.73
N GLY A 18 6.07 -36.30 -15.71
CA GLY A 18 6.24 -37.03 -14.45
C GLY A 18 7.59 -36.96 -13.72
N PHE A 19 7.74 -35.94 -12.86
CA PHE A 19 8.25 -36.12 -11.50
C PHE A 19 7.39 -35.24 -10.59
N ARG A 20 6.75 -35.81 -9.56
CA ARG A 20 6.36 -34.98 -8.40
C ARG A 20 7.68 -34.51 -7.82
N THR A 21 8.07 -33.26 -8.09
CA THR A 21 9.16 -32.63 -7.37
C THR A 21 8.85 -32.81 -5.89
N ALA A 22 9.81 -33.33 -5.11
CA ALA A 22 9.67 -33.29 -3.66
C ALA A 22 9.30 -31.86 -3.27
N GLY A 23 8.25 -31.69 -2.46
CA GLY A 23 7.82 -30.35 -2.04
C GLY A 23 8.98 -29.58 -1.41
N TYR A 24 9.01 -28.26 -1.59
CA TYR A 24 10.01 -27.43 -0.94
C TYR A 24 9.88 -27.54 0.59
N ASP A 25 11.01 -27.60 1.29
CA ASP A 25 11.03 -27.35 2.73
C ASP A 25 11.05 -25.83 2.94
N TYR A 26 9.88 -25.24 3.19
CA TYR A 26 9.74 -23.79 3.38
C TYR A 26 10.34 -23.27 4.69
N THR A 27 10.88 -24.14 5.53
CA THR A 27 11.61 -23.79 6.76
C THR A 27 13.14 -23.90 6.60
N SER A 28 13.60 -24.24 5.39
CA SER A 28 15.01 -24.34 5.06
C SER A 28 15.55 -23.09 4.36
N ARG A 29 16.84 -22.80 4.59
CA ARG A 29 17.54 -21.72 3.90
C ARG A 29 17.72 -22.04 2.43
N GLU A 30 17.82 -23.31 2.07
CA GLU A 30 18.00 -23.79 0.69
C GLU A 30 16.81 -23.38 -0.18
N THR A 31 15.58 -23.50 0.33
CA THR A 31 14.38 -23.01 -0.35
C THR A 31 14.39 -21.49 -0.49
N PHE A 32 14.75 -20.76 0.58
CA PHE A 32 14.85 -19.30 0.51
C PHE A 32 15.88 -18.84 -0.52
N ASP A 33 17.09 -19.39 -0.48
CA ASP A 33 18.20 -19.03 -1.36
C ASP A 33 17.89 -19.39 -2.82
N LEU A 34 17.13 -20.46 -3.07
CA LEU A 34 16.60 -20.78 -4.40
C LEU A 34 15.60 -19.72 -4.86
N PHE A 35 14.64 -19.35 -4.01
CA PHE A 35 13.57 -18.42 -4.36
C PHE A 35 14.11 -17.01 -4.59
N ASP A 36 15.10 -16.61 -3.79
CA ASP A 36 15.86 -15.39 -3.98
C ASP A 36 16.52 -15.33 -5.37
N ARG A 37 17.22 -16.38 -5.79
CA ARG A 37 17.81 -16.43 -7.13
C ARG A 37 16.75 -16.36 -8.23
N VAL A 38 15.73 -17.22 -8.18
CA VAL A 38 14.68 -17.28 -9.21
C VAL A 38 13.95 -15.94 -9.35
N PHE A 39 13.62 -15.28 -8.24
CA PHE A 39 12.97 -13.97 -8.29
C PHE A 39 13.83 -12.93 -9.01
N HIS A 40 15.11 -12.84 -8.68
CA HIS A 40 16.01 -11.85 -9.30
C HIS A 40 16.32 -12.18 -10.77
N ASP A 41 16.43 -13.46 -11.13
CA ASP A 41 16.67 -13.89 -12.52
C ASP A 41 15.42 -13.73 -13.41
N SER A 42 14.22 -13.74 -12.82
CA SER A 42 12.95 -13.68 -13.56
C SER A 42 12.62 -12.30 -14.14
N GLY A 43 13.19 -11.22 -13.58
CA GLY A 43 12.76 -9.85 -13.88
C GLY A 43 11.33 -9.52 -13.42
N ALA A 44 10.74 -10.34 -12.53
CA ALA A 44 9.40 -10.11 -11.99
C ALA A 44 9.25 -8.72 -11.35
N SER A 45 8.03 -8.20 -11.31
CA SER A 45 7.73 -6.92 -10.66
C SER A 45 8.30 -6.88 -9.24
N GLY A 46 8.94 -5.76 -8.91
CA GLY A 46 9.62 -5.57 -7.63
C GLY A 46 11.12 -5.86 -7.63
N GLN A 47 11.80 -5.96 -8.77
CA GLN A 47 13.27 -5.87 -8.82
C GLN A 47 13.79 -4.55 -8.18
N PRO A 48 15.01 -4.54 -7.62
CA PRO A 48 15.62 -3.36 -7.00
C PRO A 48 15.84 -2.17 -7.96
N THR A 49 15.92 -2.40 -9.26
CA THR A 49 16.09 -1.37 -10.29
C THR A 49 14.77 -0.82 -10.83
N HIS A 50 13.63 -1.39 -10.42
CA HIS A 50 12.32 -0.87 -10.79
C HIS A 50 12.03 0.46 -10.10
N THR A 51 11.05 1.16 -10.65
CA THR A 51 10.55 2.41 -10.09
C THR A 51 9.25 2.17 -9.29
N ASN A 52 8.80 3.15 -8.52
CA ASN A 52 7.61 3.00 -7.67
C ASN A 52 6.31 3.55 -8.28
N GLU A 53 6.34 4.02 -9.53
CA GLU A 53 5.18 4.55 -10.26
C GLU A 53 3.98 3.61 -10.19
N LEU A 54 4.24 2.29 -10.29
CA LEU A 54 3.22 1.26 -10.18
C LEU A 54 3.20 0.50 -8.84
N GLY A 55 3.99 0.94 -7.87
CA GLY A 55 4.06 0.35 -6.53
C GLY A 55 5.02 -0.83 -6.43
N ALA A 56 5.87 -1.08 -7.44
CA ALA A 56 6.74 -2.26 -7.51
C ALA A 56 7.75 -2.30 -6.35
N LEU A 57 8.29 -1.15 -5.93
CA LEU A 57 9.18 -1.09 -4.79
C LEU A 57 8.42 -1.27 -3.46
N GLY A 58 7.27 -0.60 -3.31
CA GLY A 58 6.43 -0.69 -2.12
C GLY A 58 5.82 -2.07 -1.87
N TRP A 59 5.30 -2.75 -2.90
CA TRP A 59 4.60 -4.05 -2.80
C TRP A 59 5.41 -5.24 -3.33
N GLY A 60 6.70 -5.05 -3.59
CA GLY A 60 7.59 -6.09 -4.11
C GLY A 60 8.93 -6.04 -3.42
N GLN A 61 9.74 -5.05 -3.75
CA GLN A 61 11.13 -5.01 -3.27
C GLN A 61 11.27 -4.80 -1.76
N SER A 62 10.35 -4.05 -1.15
CA SER A 62 10.25 -3.90 0.31
C SER A 62 10.19 -5.25 1.04
N TYR A 63 9.44 -6.21 0.48
CA TYR A 63 9.29 -7.55 1.02
C TYR A 63 10.58 -8.35 0.90
N VAL A 64 11.29 -8.23 -0.22
CA VAL A 64 12.60 -8.87 -0.43
C VAL A 64 13.62 -8.35 0.59
N LEU A 65 13.68 -7.03 0.78
CA LEU A 65 14.56 -6.40 1.77
C LEU A 65 14.22 -6.86 3.20
N ALA A 66 12.93 -6.92 3.55
CA ALA A 66 12.48 -7.46 4.84
C ALA A 66 12.80 -8.95 5.00
N ALA A 67 12.75 -9.72 3.92
CA ALA A 67 13.08 -11.14 3.93
C ALA A 67 14.56 -11.35 4.28
N PHE A 68 15.48 -10.55 3.72
CA PHE A 68 16.90 -10.60 4.09
C PHE A 68 17.15 -10.25 5.57
N VAL A 69 16.39 -9.30 6.14
CA VAL A 69 16.44 -9.03 7.60
C VAL A 69 16.05 -10.27 8.38
N ARG A 70 14.94 -10.94 8.03
CA ARG A 70 14.46 -12.14 8.73
C ARG A 70 15.42 -13.32 8.60
N MET A 71 16.00 -13.53 7.43
CA MET A 71 17.00 -14.57 7.21
C MET A 71 18.29 -14.32 8.00
N TYR A 72 18.75 -13.07 8.10
CA TYR A 72 19.86 -12.73 8.99
C TYR A 72 19.51 -12.97 10.46
N GLU A 73 18.30 -12.60 10.90
CA GLU A 73 17.86 -12.87 12.27
C GLU A 73 17.79 -14.38 12.57
N ALA A 74 17.43 -15.21 11.59
CA ALA A 74 17.32 -16.66 11.70
C ALA A 74 18.68 -17.38 11.71
N TYR A 75 19.60 -16.99 10.82
CA TYR A 75 20.84 -17.75 10.56
C TYR A 75 22.11 -17.04 11.03
N ARG A 76 22.05 -15.74 11.34
CA ARG A 76 23.20 -14.88 11.63
C ARG A 76 24.28 -14.87 10.54
N ASP A 77 23.92 -15.27 9.33
CA ASP A 77 24.81 -15.30 8.16
C ASP A 77 24.84 -13.92 7.48
N THR A 78 26.02 -13.31 7.44
CA THR A 78 26.21 -11.97 6.86
C THR A 78 25.95 -11.90 5.36
N HIS A 79 25.87 -13.05 4.67
CA HIS A 79 25.42 -13.10 3.27
C HIS A 79 24.11 -12.36 3.06
N TYR A 80 23.13 -12.52 3.96
CA TYR A 80 21.84 -11.85 3.86
C TYR A 80 21.94 -10.32 4.07
N LEU A 81 22.88 -9.86 4.89
CA LEU A 81 23.17 -8.42 5.02
C LEU A 81 23.81 -7.85 3.76
N ASP A 82 24.70 -8.61 3.10
CA ASP A 82 25.32 -8.20 1.84
C ASP A 82 24.26 -8.14 0.71
N ARG A 83 23.34 -9.11 0.65
CA ARG A 83 22.18 -9.10 -0.25
C ARG A 83 21.28 -7.89 -0.01
N LEU A 84 20.96 -7.58 1.25
CA LEU A 84 20.19 -6.39 1.62
C LEU A 84 20.89 -5.13 1.16
N ILE A 85 22.20 -4.98 1.40
CA ILE A 85 22.95 -3.79 0.99
C ILE A 85 22.89 -3.58 -0.51
N HIS A 86 23.20 -4.61 -1.30
CA HIS A 86 23.18 -4.53 -2.76
C HIS A 86 21.82 -4.03 -3.29
N ASN A 87 20.74 -4.59 -2.76
CA ASN A 87 19.39 -4.27 -3.17
C ASN A 87 18.93 -2.89 -2.69
N ALA A 88 19.28 -2.51 -1.46
CA ALA A 88 18.93 -1.22 -0.90
C ALA A 88 19.65 -0.08 -1.64
N ASP A 89 20.93 -0.24 -1.99
CA ASP A 89 21.69 0.76 -2.75
C ASP A 89 21.02 1.08 -4.10
N LEU A 90 20.58 0.05 -4.83
CA LEU A 90 19.86 0.20 -6.09
C LEU A 90 18.50 0.91 -5.91
N VAL A 91 17.76 0.56 -4.86
CA VAL A 91 16.48 1.22 -4.53
C VAL A 91 16.69 2.69 -4.19
N LEU A 92 17.73 3.00 -3.40
CA LEU A 92 18.07 4.37 -3.02
C LEU A 92 18.55 5.20 -4.23
N ALA A 93 19.25 4.60 -5.19
CA ALA A 93 19.60 5.24 -6.46
C ALA A 93 18.36 5.54 -7.34
N GLY A 94 17.24 4.86 -7.08
CA GLY A 94 15.96 5.07 -7.75
C GLY A 94 15.06 6.14 -7.13
N ARG A 95 15.52 6.90 -6.12
CA ARG A 95 14.74 7.99 -5.52
C ARG A 95 14.48 9.11 -6.53
N ASP A 96 13.40 9.84 -6.33
CA ASP A 96 12.99 10.92 -7.22
C ASP A 96 14.02 12.05 -7.28
N SER A 97 14.68 12.35 -6.15
CA SER A 97 15.81 13.31 -6.07
C SER A 97 17.02 12.93 -6.92
N GLU A 98 17.26 11.63 -7.14
CA GLU A 98 18.34 11.13 -7.99
C GLU A 98 17.92 11.09 -9.45
N ARG A 99 16.65 10.78 -9.71
CA ARG A 99 16.06 10.67 -11.05
C ARG A 99 15.70 12.03 -11.66
N GLY A 100 15.66 13.10 -10.87
CA GLY A 100 15.26 14.44 -11.31
C GLY A 100 13.77 14.56 -11.65
N VAL A 101 12.93 13.71 -11.05
CA VAL A 101 11.48 13.74 -11.27
C VAL A 101 10.76 14.38 -10.09
N THR A 102 9.57 14.96 -10.34
CA THR A 102 8.80 15.69 -9.32
C THR A 102 7.49 15.01 -8.97
N ASP A 103 6.97 15.29 -7.78
CA ASP A 103 5.57 15.01 -7.42
C ASP A 103 4.60 16.07 -7.98
N TYR A 104 3.34 15.96 -7.59
CA TYR A 104 2.27 16.90 -7.92
C TYR A 104 2.49 18.33 -7.41
N ARG A 105 3.40 18.54 -6.46
CA ARG A 105 3.78 19.86 -5.92
C ARG A 105 4.94 20.48 -6.69
N GLY A 106 5.49 19.76 -7.68
CA GLY A 106 6.71 20.15 -8.38
C GLY A 106 7.99 19.90 -7.58
N LEU A 107 7.94 19.10 -6.52
CA LEU A 107 9.09 18.82 -5.66
C LEU A 107 9.78 17.51 -6.06
N SER A 108 11.10 17.56 -6.22
CA SER A 108 11.96 16.38 -6.36
C SER A 108 12.59 16.08 -4.99
N VAL A 109 12.17 14.98 -4.36
CA VAL A 109 12.45 14.68 -2.95
C VAL A 109 13.07 13.28 -2.81
N PRO A 110 13.77 12.97 -1.69
CA PRO A 110 14.44 11.69 -1.48
C PRO A 110 13.46 10.55 -1.13
N GLY A 111 12.45 10.34 -1.97
CA GLY A 111 11.44 9.29 -1.85
C GLY A 111 11.07 8.70 -3.21
N TRP A 112 9.98 7.93 -3.26
CA TRP A 112 9.55 7.23 -4.47
C TRP A 112 8.07 7.46 -4.76
N ARG A 113 7.77 8.36 -5.70
CA ARG A 113 6.39 8.67 -6.11
C ARG A 113 5.68 7.48 -6.74
N ASN A 114 4.36 7.53 -6.72
CA ASN A 114 3.45 6.55 -7.28
C ASN A 114 2.36 7.23 -8.13
N THR A 115 1.80 6.51 -9.10
CA THR A 115 0.70 6.94 -9.97
C THR A 115 -0.46 5.93 -10.07
N SER A 116 -0.35 4.75 -9.45
CA SER A 116 -1.39 3.70 -9.52
C SER A 116 -2.67 4.05 -8.77
N TYR A 117 -2.53 4.79 -7.67
CA TYR A 117 -3.64 5.09 -6.76
C TYR A 117 -4.00 6.58 -6.74
N THR A 118 -3.40 7.36 -7.63
CA THR A 118 -3.57 8.80 -7.68
C THR A 118 -4.77 9.18 -8.54
N ALA A 119 -5.44 10.24 -8.13
CA ALA A 119 -6.35 10.97 -8.98
C ALA A 119 -5.59 11.72 -10.09
N GLY A 120 -6.32 12.28 -11.04
CA GLY A 120 -5.71 12.97 -12.16
C GLY A 120 -6.73 13.58 -13.09
N GLY A 121 -6.25 14.13 -14.20
CA GLY A 121 -7.12 14.88 -15.09
C GLY A 121 -6.44 15.31 -16.37
N VAL A 122 -7.12 16.21 -17.07
CA VAL A 122 -6.61 16.87 -18.27
C VAL A 122 -7.10 18.31 -18.31
N THR A 123 -6.22 19.21 -18.73
CA THR A 123 -6.58 20.60 -19.04
C THR A 123 -7.05 20.67 -20.48
N LEU A 124 -8.32 21.00 -20.68
CA LEU A 124 -8.89 21.26 -22.00
C LEU A 124 -8.64 22.72 -22.38
N LEU A 125 -8.20 22.93 -23.63
CA LEU A 125 -7.91 24.25 -24.18
C LEU A 125 -9.11 24.77 -24.98
N ASP A 126 -9.28 26.09 -25.02
CA ASP A 126 -10.20 26.75 -25.96
C ASP A 126 -9.63 26.74 -27.39
N VAL A 127 -10.43 27.20 -28.36
CA VAL A 127 -10.02 27.28 -29.78
C VAL A 127 -8.82 28.21 -30.03
N SER A 128 -8.46 29.06 -29.07
CA SER A 128 -7.28 29.94 -29.11
C SER A 128 -6.06 29.33 -28.39
N GLY A 129 -6.16 28.07 -27.91
CA GLY A 129 -5.10 27.37 -27.21
C GLY A 129 -4.93 27.78 -25.74
N ARG A 130 -5.89 28.50 -25.14
CA ARG A 130 -5.83 28.92 -23.73
C ARG A 130 -6.55 27.91 -22.83
N PRO A 131 -6.08 27.65 -21.60
CA PRO A 131 -6.78 26.78 -20.65
C PRO A 131 -8.23 27.22 -20.39
N ALA A 132 -9.17 26.29 -20.56
CA ALA A 132 -10.61 26.52 -20.41
C ALA A 132 -11.17 25.78 -19.18
N LEU A 133 -11.03 24.46 -19.18
CA LEU A 133 -11.65 23.57 -18.21
C LEU A 133 -10.67 22.47 -17.83
N GLU A 134 -10.43 22.29 -16.55
CA GLU A 134 -9.76 21.10 -16.03
C GLU A 134 -10.82 20.03 -15.75
N VAL A 135 -10.71 18.89 -16.45
CA VAL A 135 -11.55 17.70 -16.21
C VAL A 135 -10.76 16.71 -15.37
N ARG A 136 -11.33 16.33 -14.23
CA ARG A 136 -10.67 15.56 -13.17
C ARG A 136 -11.42 14.27 -12.89
N SER A 137 -10.71 13.24 -12.45
CA SER A 137 -11.29 11.99 -11.98
C SER A 137 -10.51 11.43 -10.80
N ALA A 138 -11.25 11.00 -9.78
CA ALA A 138 -10.76 10.28 -8.62
C ALA A 138 -10.81 8.74 -8.80
N LEU A 139 -11.13 8.25 -10.01
CA LEU A 139 -11.17 6.82 -10.25
C LEU A 139 -9.75 6.24 -10.40
N THR A 140 -9.49 5.11 -9.75
CA THR A 140 -8.23 4.36 -9.95
C THR A 140 -7.99 4.04 -11.43
N ASN A 141 -6.73 4.02 -11.85
CA ASN A 141 -6.32 3.91 -13.26
C ASN A 141 -6.82 5.07 -14.12
N VAL A 142 -6.71 6.30 -13.61
CA VAL A 142 -7.16 7.51 -14.33
C VAL A 142 -6.44 7.69 -15.68
N SER A 143 -5.19 7.24 -15.79
CA SER A 143 -4.41 7.28 -17.05
C SER A 143 -4.98 6.42 -18.17
N ASP A 144 -5.94 5.54 -17.88
CA ASP A 144 -6.65 4.74 -18.89
C ASP A 144 -7.92 5.45 -19.41
N ALA A 145 -8.28 6.62 -18.85
CA ALA A 145 -9.49 7.36 -19.22
C ALA A 145 -9.24 8.41 -20.32
N LEU A 146 -10.30 8.67 -21.09
CA LEU A 146 -10.37 9.69 -22.14
C LEU A 146 -11.50 10.67 -21.85
N ALA A 147 -11.25 11.97 -22.03
CA ALA A 147 -12.26 13.01 -22.08
C ALA A 147 -12.50 13.41 -23.54
N THR A 148 -13.73 13.25 -24.01
CA THR A 148 -14.16 13.66 -25.36
C THR A 148 -15.08 14.87 -25.25
N VAL A 149 -14.72 15.94 -25.95
CA VAL A 149 -15.53 17.16 -26.11
C VAL A 149 -16.13 17.16 -27.51
N SER A 150 -17.44 17.32 -27.61
CA SER A 150 -18.15 17.53 -28.88
C SER A 150 -19.06 18.75 -28.80
N ALA A 151 -19.52 19.24 -29.96
CA ALA A 151 -20.49 20.34 -30.00
C ALA A 151 -21.78 20.01 -29.22
N GLY A 152 -22.38 21.03 -28.60
CA GLY A 152 -23.67 20.97 -27.93
C GLY A 152 -24.84 21.30 -28.86
N SER A 153 -25.96 21.72 -28.28
CA SER A 153 -27.19 22.06 -29.00
C SER A 153 -27.11 23.40 -29.74
N ALA A 154 -26.20 24.28 -29.34
CA ALA A 154 -26.01 25.61 -29.91
C ALA A 154 -24.54 26.08 -29.77
N GLU A 155 -24.22 27.20 -30.41
CA GLU A 155 -22.92 27.86 -30.26
C GLU A 155 -22.60 28.15 -28.80
N GLY A 156 -21.33 27.96 -28.41
CA GLY A 156 -20.87 28.11 -27.03
C GLY A 156 -21.19 26.91 -26.11
N ARG A 157 -22.05 25.98 -26.53
CA ARG A 157 -22.39 24.77 -25.78
C ARG A 157 -21.59 23.54 -26.23
N PHE A 158 -21.32 22.62 -25.30
CA PHE A 158 -20.54 21.42 -25.56
C PHE A 158 -21.04 20.21 -24.77
N THR A 159 -20.76 19.01 -25.26
CA THR A 159 -20.95 17.76 -24.53
C THR A 159 -19.59 17.22 -24.10
N LEU A 160 -19.49 16.79 -22.84
CA LEU A 160 -18.31 16.12 -22.28
C LEU A 160 -18.63 14.66 -22.00
N VAL A 161 -17.84 13.75 -22.56
CA VAL A 161 -17.88 12.31 -22.25
C VAL A 161 -16.54 11.92 -21.64
N VAL A 162 -16.56 11.37 -20.43
CA VAL A 162 -15.39 10.73 -19.81
C VAL A 162 -15.59 9.23 -19.87
N ASP A 163 -14.75 8.53 -20.63
CA ASP A 163 -14.76 7.07 -20.79
C ASP A 163 -13.51 6.45 -20.17
N ASN A 164 -13.69 5.41 -19.35
CA ASN A 164 -12.61 4.55 -18.86
C ASN A 164 -12.84 3.13 -19.37
N PRO A 165 -12.24 2.75 -20.53
CA PRO A 165 -12.44 1.44 -21.15
C PRO A 165 -11.98 0.29 -20.26
N ARG A 166 -10.89 0.48 -19.50
CA ARG A 166 -10.37 -0.56 -18.58
C ARG A 166 -11.36 -0.89 -17.48
N LYS A 167 -12.06 0.11 -16.95
CA LYS A 167 -13.07 -0.07 -15.90
C LYS A 167 -14.47 -0.34 -16.46
N LYS A 168 -14.67 -0.20 -17.78
CA LYS A 168 -15.96 -0.28 -18.48
C LYS A 168 -16.98 0.71 -17.90
N ARG A 169 -16.56 1.97 -17.75
CA ARG A 169 -17.37 3.04 -17.15
C ARG A 169 -17.37 4.27 -18.03
N VAL A 170 -18.55 4.86 -18.22
CA VAL A 170 -18.73 6.09 -19.00
C VAL A 170 -19.50 7.10 -18.14
N SER A 171 -19.14 8.38 -18.24
CA SER A 171 -19.86 9.50 -17.63
C SER A 171 -20.08 10.57 -18.69
N THR A 172 -21.33 10.94 -18.94
CA THR A 172 -21.72 11.85 -20.02
C THR A 172 -22.43 13.06 -19.44
N PHE A 173 -22.02 14.24 -19.88
CA PHE A 173 -22.59 15.52 -19.50
C PHE A 173 -22.94 16.28 -20.78
N THR A 174 -24.23 16.34 -21.09
CA THR A 174 -24.71 16.96 -22.32
C THR A 174 -24.91 18.46 -22.14
N ASP A 175 -24.63 19.18 -23.22
CA ASP A 175 -25.03 20.58 -23.40
C ASP A 175 -24.55 21.55 -22.31
N LEU A 176 -23.33 21.37 -21.83
CA LEU A 176 -22.66 22.26 -20.88
C LEU A 176 -22.29 23.62 -21.51
N THR A 177 -22.10 24.64 -20.68
CA THR A 177 -21.52 25.94 -21.06
C THR A 177 -20.41 26.36 -20.09
N MET A 178 -19.55 27.29 -20.52
CA MET A 178 -18.54 27.95 -19.68
C MET A 178 -19.00 29.31 -19.13
N ASP A 179 -20.26 29.69 -19.36
CA ASP A 179 -20.88 30.89 -18.78
C ASP A 179 -21.26 30.66 -17.31
N PRO A 180 -20.62 31.35 -16.33
CA PRO A 180 -20.91 31.18 -14.91
C PRO A 180 -22.31 31.62 -14.48
N ALA A 181 -23.01 32.44 -15.28
CA ALA A 181 -24.38 32.86 -14.99
C ALA A 181 -25.43 31.82 -15.41
N SER A 182 -25.04 30.83 -16.21
CA SER A 182 -25.95 29.82 -16.73
C SER A 182 -26.20 28.69 -15.71
N PRO A 183 -27.44 28.17 -15.60
CA PRO A 183 -27.70 26.94 -14.85
C PRO A 183 -26.98 25.71 -15.43
N ASP A 184 -26.53 25.80 -16.69
CA ASP A 184 -25.79 24.75 -17.38
C ASP A 184 -24.27 24.95 -17.35
N PHE A 185 -23.79 25.83 -16.47
CA PHE A 185 -22.36 26.01 -16.26
C PHE A 185 -21.69 24.68 -15.90
N ALA A 186 -20.61 24.34 -16.61
CA ALA A 186 -19.98 23.03 -16.60
C ALA A 186 -19.62 22.56 -15.18
N VAL A 187 -19.00 23.41 -14.38
CA VAL A 187 -18.51 23.06 -13.04
C VAL A 187 -19.63 22.62 -12.08
N PRO A 188 -20.66 23.45 -11.79
CA PRO A 188 -21.74 23.06 -10.89
C PRO A 188 -22.59 21.92 -11.46
N ARG A 189 -22.78 21.83 -12.79
CA ARG A 189 -23.50 20.71 -13.43
C ARG A 189 -22.79 19.37 -13.22
N ILE A 190 -21.48 19.33 -13.42
CA ILE A 190 -20.67 18.12 -13.21
C ILE A 190 -20.67 17.75 -11.72
N LEU A 191 -20.52 18.72 -10.82
CA LEU A 191 -20.53 18.51 -9.38
C LEU A 191 -21.90 18.00 -8.87
N ALA A 192 -23.00 18.56 -9.37
CA ALA A 192 -24.35 18.14 -9.00
C ALA A 192 -24.67 16.68 -9.41
N ALA A 193 -24.00 16.17 -10.44
CA ALA A 193 -24.13 14.78 -10.88
C ALA A 193 -23.25 13.80 -10.08
N TYR A 194 -22.42 14.28 -9.15
CA TYR A 194 -21.51 13.43 -8.39
C TYR A 194 -22.28 12.59 -7.34
N PRO A 195 -21.97 11.29 -7.17
CA PRO A 195 -20.92 10.54 -7.85
C PRO A 195 -21.34 10.02 -9.22
N THR A 196 -20.52 10.30 -10.24
CA THR A 196 -20.64 9.66 -11.56
C THR A 196 -19.86 8.34 -11.62
N PRO A 197 -20.11 7.45 -12.60
CA PRO A 197 -19.36 6.20 -12.75
C PRO A 197 -17.83 6.39 -12.76
N ASN A 198 -17.35 7.48 -13.37
CA ASN A 198 -15.93 7.85 -13.43
C ASN A 198 -15.49 8.84 -12.35
N MET A 199 -16.33 9.13 -11.34
CA MET A 199 -16.01 10.06 -10.24
C MET A 199 -15.46 11.39 -10.76
N VAL A 200 -16.15 11.96 -11.75
CA VAL A 200 -15.68 13.14 -12.49
C VAL A 200 -16.00 14.41 -11.70
N THR A 201 -15.01 15.28 -11.58
CA THR A 201 -15.18 16.67 -11.14
C THR A 201 -14.54 17.60 -12.17
N ALA A 202 -14.80 18.91 -12.06
CA ALA A 202 -14.21 19.88 -12.97
C ALA A 202 -13.81 21.18 -12.24
N LYS A 203 -12.91 21.94 -12.86
CA LYS A 203 -12.50 23.28 -12.41
C LYS A 203 -12.40 24.20 -13.63
N ALA A 204 -13.13 25.32 -13.60
CA ALA A 204 -13.01 26.32 -14.65
C ALA A 204 -11.69 27.08 -14.49
N LEU A 205 -10.97 27.25 -15.61
CA LEU A 205 -9.71 28.00 -15.69
C LEU A 205 -9.90 29.34 -16.42
N SER A 206 -10.93 29.41 -17.26
CA SER A 206 -11.43 30.64 -17.89
C SER A 206 -12.91 30.48 -18.27
N THR A 207 -13.47 31.45 -18.98
CA THR A 207 -14.83 31.40 -19.56
C THR A 207 -14.85 30.93 -21.02
N GLY A 208 -13.71 30.58 -21.60
CA GLY A 208 -13.63 30.10 -22.99
C GLY A 208 -14.16 28.67 -23.11
N SER A 209 -14.97 28.38 -24.13
CA SER A 209 -15.47 27.02 -24.36
C SER A 209 -14.35 26.07 -24.80
N PRO A 210 -14.26 24.84 -24.23
CA PRO A 210 -13.27 23.85 -24.65
C PRO A 210 -13.41 23.49 -26.13
N ALA A 211 -12.29 23.36 -26.82
CA ALA A 211 -12.25 22.91 -28.20
C ALA A 211 -12.69 21.43 -28.31
N PRO A 212 -13.44 21.04 -29.37
CA PRO A 212 -13.78 19.65 -29.62
C PRO A 212 -12.53 18.77 -29.79
N GLY A 213 -12.60 17.54 -29.30
CA GLY A 213 -11.50 16.58 -29.40
C GLY A 213 -11.54 15.49 -28.33
N THR A 214 -10.59 14.57 -28.41
CA THR A 214 -10.42 13.49 -27.43
C THR A 214 -9.07 13.64 -26.75
N PHE A 215 -9.08 13.68 -25.42
CA PHE A 215 -7.94 14.02 -24.60
C PHE A 215 -7.71 12.93 -23.54
N LYS A 216 -6.45 12.48 -23.40
CA LYS A 216 -6.09 11.48 -22.40
C LYS A 216 -5.96 12.12 -21.02
N LEU A 217 -6.59 11.54 -20.00
CA LEU A 217 -6.34 11.94 -18.62
C LEU A 217 -4.98 11.41 -18.17
N ALA A 218 -4.32 12.14 -17.27
CA ALA A 218 -3.04 11.74 -16.69
C ALA A 218 -3.13 11.70 -15.17
N ALA A 219 -2.62 10.61 -14.58
CA ALA A 219 -2.38 10.50 -13.15
C ALA A 219 -1.34 11.53 -12.69
N ALA A 220 -1.59 12.20 -11.57
CA ALA A 220 -0.63 13.11 -10.96
C ALA A 220 0.21 12.36 -9.90
N PRO A 221 1.55 12.35 -10.00
CA PRO A 221 2.38 11.54 -9.11
C PRO A 221 2.38 12.06 -7.67
N ALA A 222 2.29 11.14 -6.70
CA ALA A 222 2.34 11.47 -5.28
C ALA A 222 3.12 10.43 -4.47
N HIS A 223 3.66 10.84 -3.32
CA HIS A 223 4.32 9.94 -2.37
C HIS A 223 3.28 9.37 -1.39
N PHE A 224 3.42 8.09 -1.05
CA PHE A 224 2.52 7.41 -0.11
C PHE A 224 3.33 6.94 1.10
N SER A 225 2.90 7.35 2.29
CA SER A 225 3.53 7.02 3.57
C SER A 225 3.73 5.51 3.75
N VAL A 226 2.77 4.70 3.29
CA VAL A 226 2.83 3.23 3.34
C VAL A 226 3.97 2.68 2.49
N HIS A 227 4.14 3.16 1.25
CA HIS A 227 5.25 2.71 0.40
C HIS A 227 6.58 3.16 0.97
N THR A 228 6.67 4.41 1.41
CA THR A 228 7.87 4.93 2.08
C THR A 228 8.20 4.08 3.29
N GLY A 229 7.23 3.80 4.15
CA GLY A 229 7.37 2.98 5.34
C GLY A 229 7.79 1.54 5.06
N MET A 230 7.17 0.89 4.08
CA MET A 230 7.52 -0.47 3.66
C MET A 230 8.94 -0.55 3.10
N ILE A 231 9.35 0.41 2.27
CA ILE A 231 10.71 0.46 1.69
C ILE A 231 11.75 0.74 2.79
N THR A 232 11.44 1.66 3.71
CA THR A 232 12.40 2.12 4.72
C THR A 232 12.46 1.26 5.97
N TYR A 233 11.43 0.49 6.29
CA TYR A 233 11.40 -0.40 7.45
C TYR A 233 12.55 -1.43 7.48
N PRO A 234 12.84 -2.18 6.40
CA PRO A 234 13.98 -3.09 6.40
C PRO A 234 15.34 -2.38 6.45
N LEU A 235 15.45 -1.16 5.90
CA LEU A 235 16.65 -0.33 6.04
C LEU A 235 16.83 0.13 7.50
N ALA A 236 15.77 0.58 8.15
CA ALA A 236 15.78 0.95 9.56
C ALA A 236 16.09 -0.26 10.47
N SER A 237 15.55 -1.43 10.14
CA SER A 237 15.86 -2.70 10.82
C SER A 237 17.34 -3.07 10.68
N PHE A 238 17.92 -2.90 9.49
CA PHE A 238 19.36 -3.07 9.27
C PHE A 238 20.16 -2.11 10.14
N VAL A 239 19.78 -0.83 10.20
CA VAL A 239 20.43 0.17 11.07
C VAL A 239 20.40 -0.27 12.53
N ARG A 240 19.23 -0.70 13.04
CA ARG A 240 19.10 -1.22 14.42
C ARG A 240 20.02 -2.41 14.64
N LEU A 241 19.95 -3.43 13.78
CA LEU A 241 20.73 -4.66 13.91
C LEU A 241 22.23 -4.38 13.95
N VAL A 242 22.72 -3.52 13.07
CA VAL A 242 24.14 -3.14 13.02
C VAL A 242 24.54 -2.34 14.24
N ARG A 243 23.73 -1.38 14.70
CA ARG A 243 24.04 -0.59 15.90
C ARG A 243 24.06 -1.41 17.18
N HIS A 244 23.26 -2.46 17.27
CA HIS A 244 23.24 -3.37 18.42
C HIS A 244 24.35 -4.42 18.38
N SER A 245 25.00 -4.62 17.23
CA SER A 245 26.10 -5.57 17.09
C SER A 245 27.46 -4.88 17.15
N ARG A 246 28.31 -5.31 18.08
CA ARG A 246 29.73 -4.89 18.13
C ARG A 246 30.64 -5.76 17.26
N HIS A 247 30.13 -6.89 16.75
CA HIS A 247 30.92 -7.88 16.03
C HIS A 247 30.84 -7.74 14.52
N LEU A 248 29.88 -6.96 14.00
CA LEU A 248 29.77 -6.77 12.57
C LEU A 248 30.92 -5.90 12.03
N PRO A 249 31.53 -6.28 10.89
CA PRO A 249 32.59 -5.49 10.27
C PRO A 249 32.23 -4.03 10.02
N ARG A 250 33.25 -3.16 9.99
CA ARG A 250 33.13 -1.71 9.77
C ARG A 250 32.31 -1.33 8.53
N LYS A 251 32.35 -2.14 7.46
CA LYS A 251 31.56 -1.91 6.23
C LYS A 251 30.05 -1.81 6.51
N TYR A 252 29.53 -2.63 7.43
CA TYR A 252 28.12 -2.60 7.79
C TYR A 252 27.77 -1.35 8.60
N HIS A 253 28.65 -0.92 9.51
CA HIS A 253 28.46 0.33 10.26
C HIS A 253 28.45 1.57 9.37
N GLN A 254 29.29 1.60 8.33
CA GLN A 254 29.28 2.68 7.33
C GLN A 254 27.95 2.71 6.57
N LYS A 255 27.49 1.55 6.09
CA LYS A 255 26.17 1.43 5.43
C LYS A 255 25.02 1.77 6.37
N ALA A 256 25.09 1.42 7.65
CA ALA A 256 24.06 1.78 8.62
C ALA A 256 23.99 3.31 8.84
N ALA A 257 25.11 4.02 8.80
CA ALA A 257 25.09 5.48 8.87
C ALA A 257 24.44 6.10 7.62
N GLU A 258 24.75 5.59 6.44
CA GLU A 258 24.14 6.00 5.16
C GLU A 258 22.62 5.76 5.16
N TYR A 259 22.20 4.55 5.53
CA TYR A 259 20.78 4.18 5.54
C TYR A 259 20.00 4.90 6.63
N LEU A 260 20.61 5.18 7.78
CA LEU A 260 19.97 6.00 8.80
C LEU A 260 19.59 7.38 8.24
N GLN A 261 20.49 8.02 7.49
CA GLN A 261 20.19 9.31 6.89
C GLN A 261 19.11 9.19 5.81
N ALA A 262 19.24 8.23 4.89
CA ALA A 262 18.27 8.02 3.82
C ALA A 262 16.84 7.72 4.35
N VAL A 263 16.74 6.92 5.42
CA VAL A 263 15.47 6.61 6.07
C VAL A 263 14.85 7.86 6.72
N ARG A 264 15.66 8.69 7.40
CA ARG A 264 15.18 9.95 7.99
C ARG A 264 14.66 10.90 6.90
N ASP A 265 15.41 11.05 5.82
CA ASP A 265 15.06 11.94 4.72
C ASP A 265 13.76 11.51 4.03
N ALA A 266 13.62 10.21 3.78
CA ALA A 266 12.39 9.65 3.20
C ALA A 266 11.19 9.81 4.13
N ALA A 267 11.36 9.56 5.43
CA ALA A 267 10.28 9.74 6.40
C ALA A 267 9.85 11.21 6.54
N ALA A 268 10.81 12.15 6.44
CA ALA A 268 10.55 13.58 6.55
C ALA A 268 9.65 14.14 5.42
N ILE A 269 9.51 13.42 4.30
CA ILE A 269 8.58 13.80 3.22
C ILE A 269 7.14 13.87 3.72
N HIS A 270 6.80 13.04 4.71
CA HIS A 270 5.44 12.88 5.25
C HIS A 270 5.17 13.76 6.50
N GLU A 271 6.05 14.70 6.85
CA GLU A 271 5.85 15.57 8.03
C GLU A 271 4.55 16.39 7.95
N HIS A 272 4.21 16.88 6.77
CA HIS A 272 3.00 17.66 6.52
C HIS A 272 1.69 16.84 6.68
N GLU A 273 1.79 15.51 6.57
CA GLU A 273 0.66 14.57 6.70
C GLU A 273 0.42 14.16 8.17
N TRP A 274 1.42 14.31 9.05
CA TRP A 274 1.37 13.85 10.45
C TRP A 274 0.35 14.63 11.29
N ARG A 275 -0.34 13.93 12.20
CA ARG A 275 -1.19 14.50 13.25
C ARG A 275 -0.73 13.99 14.61
N ASP A 276 -0.54 14.90 15.57
CA ASP A 276 0.03 14.56 16.89
C ASP A 276 -0.79 13.57 17.71
N ALA A 277 -2.07 13.43 17.39
CA ALA A 277 -2.93 12.38 17.93
C ALA A 277 -2.55 10.96 17.46
N GLY A 278 -1.58 10.78 16.55
CA GLY A 278 -1.05 9.45 16.21
C GLY A 278 -1.63 8.86 14.93
N TYR A 279 -1.74 9.64 13.86
CA TYR A 279 -2.14 9.17 12.54
C TYR A 279 -1.65 10.11 11.43
N PHE A 280 -1.78 9.67 10.18
CA PHE A 280 -1.51 10.50 9.00
C PHE A 280 -2.80 10.82 8.27
N VAL A 281 -2.81 11.92 7.52
CA VAL A 281 -3.89 12.29 6.61
C VAL A 281 -3.36 12.46 5.20
N TRP A 282 -4.19 12.25 4.18
CA TRP A 282 -3.91 12.87 2.89
C TRP A 282 -4.42 14.30 2.95
N THR A 283 -3.53 15.27 2.76
CA THR A 283 -3.92 16.68 2.82
C THR A 283 -4.91 17.01 1.71
N LYS A 284 -5.95 17.80 2.02
CA LYS A 284 -6.91 18.28 1.02
C LYS A 284 -6.17 18.91 -0.18
N GLY A 285 -6.60 18.55 -1.39
CA GLY A 285 -5.98 18.94 -2.66
C GLY A 285 -4.88 18.00 -3.17
N MET A 286 -4.35 17.09 -2.34
CA MET A 286 -3.46 16.03 -2.82
C MET A 286 -4.18 15.19 -3.89
N PRO A 287 -3.56 14.81 -5.02
CA PRO A 287 -4.23 14.12 -6.11
C PRO A 287 -4.40 12.64 -5.79
N VAL A 288 -5.19 12.34 -4.78
CA VAL A 288 -5.63 11.01 -4.39
C VAL A 288 -7.15 11.01 -4.23
N PRO A 289 -7.83 9.89 -4.42
CA PRO A 289 -9.28 9.81 -4.25
C PRO A 289 -9.78 10.14 -2.85
N TYR A 290 -8.87 10.24 -1.88
CA TYR A 290 -9.13 10.33 -0.46
C TYR A 290 -8.42 11.55 0.16
N ASP A 291 -8.28 12.63 -0.59
CA ASP A 291 -7.72 13.86 -0.02
C ASP A 291 -8.64 14.43 1.07
N GLY A 292 -8.04 15.08 2.06
CA GLY A 292 -8.76 15.67 3.19
C GLY A 292 -9.16 14.68 4.29
N VAL A 293 -8.89 13.38 4.13
CA VAL A 293 -9.24 12.34 5.12
C VAL A 293 -8.02 11.68 5.77
N GLU A 294 -8.25 11.00 6.87
CA GLU A 294 -7.28 10.15 7.55
C GLU A 294 -6.83 9.00 6.66
N GLN A 295 -5.56 8.62 6.74
CA GLN A 295 -5.05 7.45 6.05
C GLN A 295 -5.53 6.17 6.76
N PRO A 296 -5.81 5.06 6.03
CA PRO A 296 -6.12 3.75 6.60
C PRO A 296 -5.05 3.28 7.60
N HIS A 297 -5.41 2.35 8.50
CA HIS A 297 -4.48 1.86 9.53
C HIS A 297 -3.20 1.33 8.92
N ASN A 298 -3.31 0.42 7.96
CA ASN A 298 -2.14 -0.16 7.28
C ASN A 298 -1.22 0.90 6.67
N GLN A 299 -1.77 2.02 6.18
CA GLN A 299 -0.94 3.07 5.60
C GLN A 299 -0.22 3.90 6.65
N THR A 300 -0.97 4.29 7.69
CA THR A 300 -0.44 4.99 8.86
C THR A 300 0.63 4.16 9.57
N LEU A 301 0.40 2.87 9.75
CA LEU A 301 1.27 1.95 10.48
C LEU A 301 2.46 1.46 9.64
N GLY A 302 2.37 1.49 8.31
CA GLY A 302 3.50 1.19 7.42
C GLY A 302 4.71 2.07 7.71
N LEU A 303 4.54 3.39 7.83
CA LEU A 303 5.62 4.28 8.26
C LEU A 303 5.88 4.19 9.78
N GLY A 304 4.87 3.80 10.56
CA GLY A 304 5.01 3.49 11.98
C GLY A 304 6.05 2.42 12.29
N GLN A 305 6.16 1.37 11.45
CA GLN A 305 7.19 0.34 11.60
C GLN A 305 8.60 0.94 11.53
N THR A 306 8.82 1.82 10.57
CA THR A 306 10.10 2.57 10.43
C THR A 306 10.37 3.45 11.63
N TYR A 307 9.37 4.17 12.15
CA TYR A 307 9.54 4.96 13.37
C TYR A 307 9.89 4.10 14.58
N ALA A 308 9.31 2.91 14.72
CA ALA A 308 9.64 2.00 15.82
C ALA A 308 11.12 1.55 15.75
N GLU A 309 11.58 1.17 14.56
CA GLU A 309 12.98 0.80 14.32
C GLU A 309 13.95 1.97 14.56
N LEU A 310 13.62 3.18 14.09
CA LEU A 310 14.41 4.38 14.35
C LEU A 310 14.46 4.73 15.83
N ALA A 311 13.32 4.66 16.53
CA ALA A 311 13.23 4.97 17.95
C ALA A 311 14.15 4.05 18.79
N GLU A 312 14.19 2.77 18.43
CA GLU A 312 15.07 1.81 19.08
C GLU A 312 16.53 2.02 18.68
N ALA A 313 16.82 2.15 17.38
CA ALA A 313 18.19 2.29 16.89
C ALA A 313 18.89 3.58 17.36
N THR A 314 18.15 4.67 17.56
CA THR A 314 18.70 6.01 17.81
C THR A 314 18.46 6.53 19.23
N GLY A 315 17.42 6.06 19.92
CA GLY A 315 16.96 6.63 21.19
C GLY A 315 16.26 7.99 21.05
N GLU A 316 16.01 8.48 19.83
CA GLU A 316 15.42 9.81 19.64
C GLU A 316 13.98 9.91 20.13
N ARG A 317 13.72 10.97 20.91
CA ARG A 317 12.40 11.22 21.54
C ARG A 317 11.29 11.43 20.51
N LEU A 318 11.61 11.99 19.33
CA LEU A 318 10.64 12.24 18.27
C LEU A 318 9.99 10.92 17.82
N TYR A 319 10.80 9.96 17.37
CA TYR A 319 10.31 8.68 16.88
C TYR A 319 9.60 7.89 17.97
N ARG A 320 10.16 7.85 19.19
CA ARG A 320 9.50 7.17 20.34
C ARG A 320 8.12 7.76 20.64
N ARG A 321 7.96 9.08 20.59
CA ARG A 321 6.66 9.75 20.81
C ARG A 321 5.68 9.38 19.70
N ARG A 322 6.09 9.44 18.44
CA ARG A 322 5.24 9.11 17.30
C ARG A 322 4.82 7.66 17.30
N THR A 323 5.74 6.73 17.53
CA THR A 323 5.44 5.29 17.64
C THR A 323 4.42 5.00 18.74
N ARG A 324 4.57 5.63 19.92
CA ARG A 324 3.59 5.49 21.01
C ARG A 324 2.22 6.06 20.65
N ALA A 325 2.17 7.21 19.99
CA ALA A 325 0.91 7.81 19.56
C ALA A 325 0.20 6.93 18.52
N LEU A 326 0.94 6.41 17.53
CA LEU A 326 0.43 5.45 16.54
C LEU A 326 -0.12 4.18 17.20
N ALA A 327 0.62 3.60 18.16
CA ALA A 327 0.19 2.41 18.87
C ALA A 327 -1.07 2.67 19.72
N ALA A 328 -1.15 3.81 20.41
CA ALA A 328 -2.32 4.19 21.18
C ALA A 328 -3.57 4.37 20.31
N THR A 329 -3.41 5.03 19.16
CA THR A 329 -4.51 5.26 18.21
C THR A 329 -4.98 3.97 17.56
N PHE A 330 -4.07 3.10 17.15
CA PHE A 330 -4.45 1.80 16.61
C PHE A 330 -5.13 0.92 17.68
N ALA A 331 -4.60 0.88 18.91
CA ALA A 331 -5.21 0.14 20.01
C ALA A 331 -6.64 0.61 20.32
N GLY A 332 -6.94 1.90 20.14
CA GLY A 332 -8.28 2.46 20.30
C GLY A 332 -9.33 1.94 19.30
N ASP A 333 -8.89 1.42 18.15
CA ASP A 333 -9.77 0.89 17.10
C ASP A 333 -9.85 -0.65 17.09
N LEU A 334 -9.06 -1.34 17.93
CA LEU A 334 -9.14 -2.79 18.10
C LEU A 334 -10.42 -3.19 18.84
N ARG A 335 -11.14 -4.18 18.30
CA ARG A 335 -12.35 -4.74 18.89
C ARG A 335 -12.16 -6.23 19.17
N LEU A 336 -12.77 -6.71 20.25
CA LEU A 336 -12.78 -8.13 20.60
C LEU A 336 -14.06 -8.79 20.10
N ASN A 337 -13.93 -9.99 19.58
CA ASN A 337 -15.05 -10.89 19.36
C ASN A 337 -15.20 -11.91 20.50
N ASP A 338 -16.19 -12.80 20.37
CA ASP A 338 -16.50 -13.87 21.33
C ASP A 338 -15.40 -14.95 21.46
N ARG A 339 -14.41 -14.95 20.55
CA ARG A 339 -13.25 -15.86 20.55
C ARG A 339 -12.00 -15.23 21.18
N ASP A 340 -12.15 -14.08 21.84
CA ASP A 340 -11.05 -13.25 22.36
C ASP A 340 -9.98 -12.97 21.29
N ALA A 341 -10.41 -12.78 20.04
CA ALA A 341 -9.58 -12.42 18.91
C ALA A 341 -9.82 -10.94 18.57
N TYR A 342 -8.77 -10.24 18.16
CA TYR A 342 -8.93 -8.88 17.65
C TYR A 342 -9.53 -8.87 16.25
N PHE A 343 -10.33 -7.86 15.95
CA PHE A 343 -10.65 -7.43 14.61
C PHE A 343 -10.73 -5.91 14.57
N TRP A 344 -10.48 -5.33 13.41
CA TRP A 344 -10.47 -3.88 13.21
C TRP A 344 -10.90 -3.53 11.78
N PRO A 345 -11.46 -2.33 11.56
CA PRO A 345 -11.77 -1.86 10.22
C PRO A 345 -10.50 -1.47 9.46
N TYR A 346 -10.58 -1.36 8.13
CA TYR A 346 -9.50 -0.82 7.31
C TYR A 346 -9.27 0.68 7.58
N TRP A 347 -10.36 1.44 7.68
CA TRP A 347 -10.33 2.87 7.97
C TRP A 347 -10.51 3.13 9.47
N PRO A 348 -9.76 4.08 10.06
CA PRO A 348 -9.90 4.43 11.47
C PRO A 348 -11.33 4.84 11.83
N THR A 349 -11.85 4.34 12.95
CA THR A 349 -13.28 4.51 13.29
C THR A 349 -13.64 5.97 13.60
N PHE A 350 -12.66 6.73 14.08
CA PHE A 350 -12.77 8.17 14.31
C PHE A 350 -12.73 8.98 13.02
N GLY A 351 -12.30 8.38 11.90
CA GLY A 351 -12.07 9.07 10.64
C GLY A 351 -13.36 9.51 9.95
N VAL A 352 -13.28 10.59 9.17
CA VAL A 352 -14.41 11.07 8.37
C VAL A 352 -14.72 10.10 7.22
N MET A 353 -13.72 9.39 6.71
CA MET A 353 -13.94 8.38 5.67
C MET A 353 -14.74 7.17 6.16
N TYR A 354 -14.49 6.74 7.41
CA TYR A 354 -15.26 5.67 8.05
C TYR A 354 -16.71 6.08 8.31
N ARG A 355 -16.93 7.36 8.65
CA ARG A 355 -18.25 7.93 8.93
C ARG A 355 -18.98 8.39 7.66
N GLY A 356 -18.29 8.57 6.54
CA GLY A 356 -18.85 9.16 5.33
C GLY A 356 -19.04 10.68 5.48
N TYR A 357 -19.23 11.36 4.35
CA TYR A 357 -19.43 12.81 4.27
C TYR A 357 -20.16 13.21 2.99
N THR A 358 -20.72 14.42 3.01
CA THR A 358 -21.45 15.06 1.91
C THR A 358 -20.64 16.18 1.26
N GLN A 359 -21.13 16.69 0.12
CA GLN A 359 -20.51 17.84 -0.56
C GLN A 359 -20.45 19.09 0.32
N ALA A 360 -21.45 19.29 1.19
CA ALA A 360 -21.53 20.46 2.07
C ALA A 360 -20.42 20.49 3.12
N ASP A 361 -19.86 19.33 3.48
CA ASP A 361 -18.79 19.21 4.47
C ASP A 361 -17.44 19.72 3.92
N GLY A 362 -17.29 19.80 2.59
CA GLY A 362 -16.10 20.37 1.95
C GLY A 362 -14.80 19.60 2.28
N ILE A 363 -14.88 18.30 2.52
CA ILE A 363 -13.75 17.46 2.97
C ILE A 363 -12.71 17.28 1.87
N SER A 364 -13.13 16.89 0.67
CA SER A 364 -12.27 16.43 -0.42
C SER A 364 -12.49 17.24 -1.70
N GLU A 365 -11.42 17.54 -2.43
CA GLU A 365 -11.50 18.17 -3.77
C GLU A 365 -11.73 17.17 -4.90
N TRP A 366 -11.35 15.90 -4.68
CA TRP A 366 -11.38 14.85 -5.69
C TRP A 366 -12.61 13.94 -5.57
N THR A 367 -13.08 13.70 -4.35
CA THR A 367 -14.26 12.90 -4.01
C THR A 367 -15.21 13.75 -3.16
N PRO A 368 -16.04 14.63 -3.74
CA PRO A 368 -16.85 15.59 -2.97
C PRO A 368 -17.82 14.99 -1.96
N SER A 369 -18.21 13.72 -2.10
CA SER A 369 -19.03 12.99 -1.14
C SER A 369 -18.66 11.51 -1.11
N PHE A 370 -18.76 10.87 0.05
CA PHE A 370 -18.53 9.44 0.20
C PHE A 370 -19.49 8.81 1.19
N GLY A 371 -20.09 7.69 0.80
CA GLY A 371 -21.05 6.97 1.64
C GLY A 371 -22.31 7.79 1.93
N ARG A 372 -22.94 7.49 3.07
CA ARG A 372 -24.09 8.22 3.60
C ARG A 372 -23.87 8.38 5.11
N PRO A 373 -23.49 9.58 5.61
CA PRO A 373 -23.25 9.79 7.02
C PRO A 373 -24.36 9.23 7.94
N PRO A 374 -24.03 8.51 9.04
CA PRO A 374 -22.69 8.22 9.57
C PRO A 374 -22.04 6.91 9.04
N VAL A 375 -22.48 6.43 7.88
CA VAL A 375 -22.00 5.19 7.24
C VAL A 375 -21.10 5.50 6.03
N GLY A 376 -19.80 5.37 6.23
CA GLY A 376 -18.77 5.47 5.19
C GLY A 376 -18.11 4.12 4.87
N ALA A 377 -16.78 4.11 4.80
CA ALA A 377 -15.99 2.92 4.48
C ALA A 377 -15.71 2.09 5.75
N GLN A 378 -16.66 1.24 6.14
CA GLN A 378 -16.62 0.49 7.40
C GLN A 378 -16.17 -0.98 7.25
N GLN A 379 -15.56 -1.34 6.13
CA GLN A 379 -15.08 -2.71 5.91
C GLN A 379 -13.98 -3.11 6.89
N ALA A 380 -13.95 -4.38 7.26
CA ALA A 380 -12.86 -5.01 8.01
C ALA A 380 -11.55 -4.98 7.21
N GLU A 381 -10.43 -4.99 7.93
CA GLU A 381 -9.09 -5.10 7.35
C GLU A 381 -8.90 -6.47 6.66
N ASP A 382 -8.24 -6.48 5.50
CA ASP A 382 -7.91 -7.72 4.78
C ASP A 382 -6.55 -8.28 5.21
N LEU A 383 -6.34 -9.58 4.98
CA LEU A 383 -5.16 -10.31 5.44
C LEU A 383 -3.82 -9.64 5.06
N SER A 384 -3.67 -9.24 3.80
CA SER A 384 -2.42 -8.66 3.30
C SER A 384 -2.08 -7.35 3.99
N HIS A 385 -3.09 -6.49 4.18
CA HIS A 385 -2.92 -5.22 4.88
C HIS A 385 -2.78 -5.40 6.40
N ALA A 386 -3.55 -6.30 7.01
CA ALA A 386 -3.43 -6.68 8.42
C ALA A 386 -2.03 -7.19 8.78
N GLY A 387 -1.33 -7.80 7.82
CA GLY A 387 0.08 -8.17 8.00
C GLY A 387 0.98 -6.98 8.36
N ILE A 388 0.73 -5.79 7.81
CA ILE A 388 1.46 -4.54 8.15
C ILE A 388 1.13 -4.13 9.60
N ASP A 389 -0.14 -4.22 9.98
CA ASP A 389 -0.62 -3.81 11.30
C ASP A 389 -0.08 -4.71 12.40
N VAL A 390 -0.07 -6.03 12.17
CA VAL A 390 0.46 -7.03 13.09
C VAL A 390 1.98 -6.92 13.22
N GLU A 391 2.70 -6.69 12.12
CA GLU A 391 4.14 -6.40 12.17
C GLU A 391 4.44 -5.16 13.01
N PHE A 392 3.64 -4.10 12.87
CA PHE A 392 3.74 -2.90 13.69
C PHE A 392 3.44 -3.18 15.18
N ALA A 393 2.37 -3.91 15.48
CA ALA A 393 2.01 -4.26 16.85
C ALA A 393 3.12 -5.10 17.52
N ALA A 394 3.70 -6.05 16.78
CA ALA A 394 4.78 -6.90 17.27
C ALA A 394 6.10 -6.13 17.50
N VAL A 395 6.49 -5.22 16.60
CA VAL A 395 7.71 -4.43 16.79
C VAL A 395 7.57 -3.43 17.93
N THR A 396 6.39 -2.83 18.11
CA THR A 396 6.14 -1.91 19.23
C THR A 396 6.03 -2.63 20.57
N HIS A 397 5.49 -3.85 20.61
CA HIS A 397 5.53 -4.72 21.78
C HIS A 397 6.98 -5.05 22.17
N ARG A 398 7.78 -5.52 21.20
CA ARG A 398 9.18 -5.90 21.40
C ARG A 398 10.02 -4.79 22.04
N TRP A 399 9.77 -3.54 21.68
CA TRP A 399 10.53 -2.39 22.16
C TRP A 399 9.87 -1.60 23.30
N GLY A 400 8.79 -2.14 23.90
CA GLY A 400 8.09 -1.47 25.01
C GLY A 400 7.50 -0.11 24.64
N MET A 401 7.01 0.03 23.41
CA MET A 401 6.41 1.26 22.87
C MET A 401 4.90 1.16 22.65
N GLY A 402 4.31 -0.02 22.82
CA GLY A 402 2.86 -0.25 22.75
C GLY A 402 2.58 -1.74 22.87
N PHE A 403 1.33 -2.10 23.19
CA PHE A 403 0.84 -3.47 23.30
C PHE A 403 1.53 -4.37 24.34
N THR A 404 0.77 -5.34 24.82
CA THR A 404 1.16 -6.32 25.83
C THR A 404 1.25 -7.72 25.23
N GLY A 405 1.78 -8.69 25.99
CA GLY A 405 1.74 -10.10 25.57
C GLY A 405 0.31 -10.62 25.39
N GLN A 406 -0.67 -10.10 26.15
CA GLN A 406 -2.08 -10.43 25.96
C GLN A 406 -2.58 -9.94 24.60
N ASP A 407 -2.18 -8.74 24.19
CA ASP A 407 -2.53 -8.21 22.87
C ASP A 407 -1.95 -9.06 21.74
N MET A 408 -0.69 -9.49 21.87
CA MET A 408 -0.05 -10.35 20.88
C MET A 408 -0.79 -11.69 20.75
N ALA A 409 -1.23 -12.27 21.86
CA ALA A 409 -2.06 -13.48 21.85
C ALA A 409 -3.42 -13.26 21.15
N ARG A 410 -4.01 -12.07 21.27
CA ARG A 410 -5.27 -11.70 20.60
C ARG A 410 -5.08 -11.49 19.09
N PHE A 411 -3.97 -10.89 18.67
CA PHE A 411 -3.60 -10.81 17.26
C PHE A 411 -3.33 -12.19 16.65
N ALA A 412 -2.68 -13.09 17.39
CA ALA A 412 -2.47 -14.46 16.95
C ALA A 412 -3.82 -15.18 16.76
N ARG A 413 -4.77 -14.99 17.69
CA ARG A 413 -6.15 -15.50 17.57
C ARG A 413 -6.94 -14.86 16.44
N SER A 414 -6.68 -13.61 16.04
CA SER A 414 -7.27 -13.04 14.83
C SER A 414 -7.00 -13.94 13.63
N TYR A 415 -5.76 -14.43 13.50
CA TYR A 415 -5.42 -15.39 12.47
C TYR A 415 -6.06 -16.77 12.72
N THR A 416 -5.75 -17.41 13.85
CA THR A 416 -6.10 -18.83 14.08
C THR A 416 -7.58 -19.08 14.31
N ARG A 417 -8.32 -18.12 14.88
CA ARG A 417 -9.73 -18.26 15.25
C ARG A 417 -10.69 -17.59 14.29
N ASN A 418 -10.27 -16.58 13.52
CA ASN A 418 -11.16 -15.90 12.57
C ASN A 418 -10.83 -16.25 11.13
N MET A 419 -9.55 -16.38 10.76
CA MET A 419 -9.14 -16.41 9.35
C MET A 419 -8.75 -17.80 8.85
N ALA A 420 -7.94 -18.54 9.62
CA ALA A 420 -7.45 -19.86 9.27
C ALA A 420 -8.61 -20.82 8.93
N THR A 421 -8.54 -21.47 7.78
CA THR A 421 -9.59 -22.37 7.30
C THR A 421 -9.08 -23.30 6.20
N THR A 422 -9.95 -24.15 5.65
CA THR A 422 -9.67 -24.99 4.48
C THR A 422 -10.69 -24.73 3.38
N ASP A 423 -10.27 -24.91 2.13
CA ASP A 423 -11.21 -24.90 1.01
C ASP A 423 -12.00 -26.22 0.90
N ALA A 424 -12.86 -26.33 -0.12
CA ALA A 424 -13.68 -27.51 -0.35
C ALA A 424 -12.87 -28.79 -0.66
N ALA A 425 -11.60 -28.65 -1.06
CA ALA A 425 -10.69 -29.77 -1.29
C ALA A 425 -9.86 -30.12 -0.03
N GLY A 426 -10.09 -29.42 1.10
CA GLY A 426 -9.36 -29.62 2.34
C GLY A 426 -7.96 -28.98 2.34
N LEU A 427 -7.65 -28.13 1.36
CA LEU A 427 -6.37 -27.40 1.32
C LEU A 427 -6.43 -26.20 2.26
N ALA A 428 -5.37 -25.99 3.04
CA ALA A 428 -5.28 -24.85 3.94
C ALA A 428 -5.36 -23.53 3.17
N THR A 429 -6.17 -22.61 3.67
CA THR A 429 -6.38 -21.26 3.11
C THR A 429 -6.87 -20.33 4.22
N THR A 430 -7.32 -19.13 3.89
CA THR A 430 -7.83 -18.16 4.86
C THR A 430 -9.14 -17.53 4.38
N PHE A 431 -9.95 -17.02 5.31
CA PHE A 431 -10.90 -15.96 4.98
C PHE A 431 -10.15 -14.66 4.68
N LEU A 432 -10.78 -13.79 3.87
CA LEU A 432 -10.14 -12.56 3.42
C LEU A 432 -9.90 -11.57 4.56
N ASN A 433 -10.87 -11.38 5.45
CA ASN A 433 -10.85 -10.31 6.44
C ASN A 433 -10.52 -10.82 7.85
N VAL A 434 -9.95 -9.95 8.69
CA VAL A 434 -9.53 -10.27 10.07
C VAL A 434 -10.66 -10.66 11.02
N ASP A 435 -11.90 -10.36 10.66
CA ASP A 435 -13.11 -10.77 11.38
C ASP A 435 -13.70 -12.11 10.87
N GLY A 436 -13.06 -12.75 9.89
CA GLY A 436 -13.51 -13.99 9.25
C GLY A 436 -14.53 -13.77 8.12
N SER A 437 -14.81 -12.52 7.75
CA SER A 437 -15.71 -12.19 6.64
C SER A 437 -14.98 -12.12 5.27
N GLY A 438 -15.73 -11.76 4.21
CA GLY A 438 -15.18 -11.57 2.87
C GLY A 438 -15.04 -12.83 2.00
N GLY A 439 -15.36 -14.02 2.56
CA GLY A 439 -15.25 -15.30 1.87
C GLY A 439 -13.80 -15.80 1.79
N LEU A 440 -13.58 -16.92 1.09
CA LEU A 440 -12.24 -17.47 0.93
C LEU A 440 -11.32 -16.49 0.20
N ALA A 441 -10.15 -16.25 0.78
CA ALA A 441 -9.15 -15.36 0.24
C ALA A 441 -8.62 -15.88 -1.11
N PRO A 442 -8.32 -15.01 -2.08
CA PRO A 442 -7.58 -15.38 -3.28
C PRO A 442 -6.09 -15.59 -2.97
N ALA A 443 -5.34 -16.23 -3.88
CA ALA A 443 -3.88 -16.50 -3.71
C ALA A 443 -3.02 -15.28 -3.35
N GLY A 444 -3.30 -14.10 -3.91
CA GLY A 444 -2.57 -12.87 -3.53
C GLY A 444 -2.77 -12.45 -2.06
N GLN A 445 -3.75 -13.04 -1.37
CA GLN A 445 -4.12 -12.79 0.02
C GLN A 445 -3.71 -13.97 0.92
N TYR A 446 -4.18 -15.20 0.68
CA TYR A 446 -3.83 -16.32 1.59
C TYR A 446 -2.33 -16.64 1.62
N LEU A 447 -1.58 -16.35 0.55
CA LEU A 447 -0.12 -16.53 0.55
C LEU A 447 0.62 -15.52 1.43
N GLN A 448 -0.06 -14.49 1.94
CA GLN A 448 0.49 -13.56 2.92
C GLN A 448 0.33 -14.10 4.36
N ALA A 449 -0.24 -15.29 4.56
CA ALA A 449 -0.44 -15.90 5.87
C ALA A 449 0.79 -15.85 6.80
N PRO A 450 2.03 -16.15 6.33
CA PRO A 450 3.21 -16.03 7.18
C PRO A 450 3.55 -14.60 7.64
N ARG A 451 2.89 -13.54 7.15
CA ARG A 451 3.10 -12.18 7.69
C ARG A 451 2.57 -12.02 9.11
N PHE A 452 1.73 -12.92 9.59
CA PHE A 452 1.32 -12.98 11.00
C PHE A 452 2.34 -13.71 11.90
N MET A 453 3.45 -14.20 11.35
CA MET A 453 4.48 -14.90 12.12
C MET A 453 5.09 -14.10 13.29
N PRO A 454 5.18 -12.75 13.26
CA PRO A 454 5.64 -11.98 14.43
C PRO A 454 4.85 -12.23 15.72
N VAL A 455 3.63 -12.76 15.65
CA VAL A 455 2.80 -13.11 16.82
C VAL A 455 2.60 -14.61 17.02
N ALA A 456 3.34 -15.46 16.29
CA ALA A 456 3.19 -16.91 16.35
C ALA A 456 3.61 -17.53 17.70
N GLU A 457 4.49 -16.89 18.47
CA GLU A 457 4.91 -17.40 19.78
C GLU A 457 3.78 -17.45 20.82
N TRP A 458 2.67 -16.75 20.58
CA TRP A 458 1.49 -16.76 21.45
C TRP A 458 0.40 -17.74 21.00
N ASP A 459 0.49 -18.32 19.80
CA ASP A 459 -0.39 -19.39 19.33
C ASP A 459 0.31 -20.23 18.24
N GLY A 460 0.84 -21.40 18.62
CA GLY A 460 1.58 -22.29 17.71
C GLY A 460 0.75 -22.90 16.57
N GLU A 461 -0.58 -22.83 16.65
CA GLU A 461 -1.47 -23.22 15.55
C GLU A 461 -1.24 -22.33 14.32
N LEU A 462 -0.84 -21.07 14.53
CA LEU A 462 -0.54 -20.10 13.49
C LEU A 462 0.59 -20.57 12.58
N PHE A 463 1.73 -20.98 13.15
CA PHE A 463 2.87 -21.49 12.38
C PHE A 463 2.46 -22.73 11.59
N THR A 464 1.82 -23.70 12.26
CA THR A 464 1.38 -24.96 11.64
C THR A 464 0.48 -24.69 10.43
N HIS A 465 -0.53 -23.84 10.59
CA HIS A 465 -1.45 -23.53 9.52
C HIS A 465 -0.80 -22.70 8.41
N ALA A 466 -0.05 -21.64 8.72
CA ALA A 466 0.60 -20.80 7.72
C ALA A 466 1.63 -21.57 6.89
N HIS A 467 2.38 -22.48 7.53
CA HIS A 467 3.26 -23.42 6.84
C HIS A 467 2.45 -24.37 5.94
N LYS A 468 1.32 -24.90 6.43
CA LYS A 468 0.43 -25.78 5.66
C LYS A 468 -0.13 -25.10 4.41
N VAL A 469 -0.45 -23.79 4.46
CA VAL A 469 -0.83 -23.01 3.28
C VAL A 469 0.25 -23.05 2.21
N TYR A 470 1.53 -23.01 2.58
CA TYR A 470 2.62 -23.09 1.59
C TYR A 470 2.81 -24.50 1.03
N THR A 471 2.72 -25.53 1.90
CA THR A 471 2.86 -26.93 1.46
C THR A 471 1.71 -27.40 0.59
N ASP A 472 0.47 -27.08 0.96
CA ASP A 472 -0.74 -27.51 0.23
C ASP A 472 -0.84 -26.87 -1.15
N HIS A 473 -0.31 -25.66 -1.31
CA HIS A 473 -0.36 -24.91 -2.57
C HIS A 473 0.93 -24.99 -3.40
N ALA A 474 1.92 -25.77 -2.95
CA ALA A 474 3.22 -25.94 -3.62
C ALA A 474 3.79 -24.59 -4.12
N VAL A 475 3.82 -23.60 -3.23
CA VAL A 475 4.20 -22.21 -3.52
C VAL A 475 5.56 -22.14 -4.20
N GLU A 476 5.65 -21.34 -5.26
CA GLU A 476 6.89 -21.07 -6.00
C GLU A 476 7.36 -19.62 -5.82
N ALA A 477 8.59 -19.35 -6.28
CA ALA A 477 9.23 -18.04 -6.24
C ALA A 477 8.65 -17.05 -7.25
N GLN A 478 7.46 -16.51 -6.98
CA GLN A 478 6.75 -15.66 -7.94
C GLN A 478 6.87 -14.15 -7.66
N MET A 479 6.97 -13.74 -6.39
CA MET A 479 6.84 -12.34 -5.99
C MET A 479 7.62 -12.07 -4.69
N GLY A 480 8.02 -10.82 -4.45
CA GLY A 480 8.74 -10.44 -3.22
C GLY A 480 8.03 -10.86 -1.92
N SER A 481 6.70 -10.84 -1.90
CA SER A 481 5.93 -11.27 -0.73
C SER A 481 6.04 -12.78 -0.44
N THR A 482 6.20 -13.62 -1.45
CA THR A 482 6.37 -15.07 -1.21
C THR A 482 7.74 -15.35 -0.60
N LEU A 483 8.79 -14.62 -1.02
CA LEU A 483 10.12 -14.66 -0.38
C LEU A 483 10.04 -14.25 1.09
N LEU A 484 9.34 -13.15 1.39
CA LEU A 484 9.13 -12.73 2.79
C LEU A 484 8.41 -13.80 3.59
N GLY A 485 7.39 -14.46 3.02
CA GLY A 485 6.70 -15.53 3.72
C GLY A 485 7.60 -16.73 4.03
N VAL A 486 8.45 -17.16 3.09
CA VAL A 486 9.46 -18.22 3.34
C VAL A 486 10.46 -17.78 4.41
N ALA A 487 10.89 -16.51 4.38
CA ALA A 487 11.79 -15.98 5.40
C ALA A 487 11.18 -15.94 6.80
N TYR A 488 9.88 -15.63 6.91
CA TYR A 488 9.15 -15.70 8.18
C TYR A 488 9.05 -17.14 8.70
N LEU A 489 8.78 -18.11 7.84
CA LEU A 489 8.72 -19.53 8.21
C LEU A 489 10.08 -20.02 8.73
N ASN A 490 11.18 -19.69 8.02
CA ASN A 490 12.54 -19.93 8.47
C ASN A 490 12.83 -19.27 9.83
N TRP A 491 12.48 -17.98 9.97
CA TRP A 491 12.73 -17.20 11.19
C TRP A 491 12.03 -17.77 12.41
N HIS A 492 10.78 -18.22 12.29
CA HIS A 492 10.08 -18.84 13.41
C HIS A 492 10.62 -20.23 13.74
N ALA A 493 10.87 -21.06 12.73
CA ALA A 493 11.38 -22.42 12.93
C ALA A 493 12.71 -22.42 13.72
N ARG A 494 13.55 -21.40 13.55
CA ARG A 494 14.85 -21.26 14.25
C ARG A 494 14.80 -20.47 15.55
N LYS A 495 13.66 -19.89 15.91
CA LYS A 495 13.46 -19.26 17.23
C LYS A 495 13.08 -20.26 18.32
N ALA A 496 12.55 -21.42 17.91
CA ALA A 496 12.11 -22.49 18.80
C ALA A 496 13.26 -23.44 19.19
N ASP A 497 14.42 -23.30 18.53
CA ASP A 497 15.70 -23.95 18.85
C ASP A 497 16.58 -23.00 19.66
#